data_AF-A0A348WCE1-F1
#
_entry.id   AF-A0A348WCE1-F1
#
_cell.length_a   1.000
_cell.length_b   1.000
_cell.length_c   1.000
_cell.angle_alpha   90.00
_cell.angle_beta   90.00
_cell.angle_gamma   90.00
#
_symmetry.space_group_name_H-M   'P 1'
#
loop_
_entity.id
_entity.type
_entity.pdbx_description
1 polymer ?
#
loop_
_entity_poly.entity_id
_entity_poly.type
_entity_poly.pdbx_seq_one_letter_code
_entity_poly.pdbx_strand_id
1 'polypeptide(L)'
;QFAQCLVRNCREDDIVARFGGEEFIILLRAETEPEALATAERLRSWVAAREFVLDGHVVHITASFGVARAEDAASIDRALHASDLALYRAKEAGRNQVCAYDAEIDGVAGVSGPPGGIAPRLSGPSESKAPGRRLGDQSGDLPGSAAAAR
;
A
#
# COMPACT_ATOMS: atom_id res chain seq x y z
N GLN A 1 10.66 2.87 9.97
CA GLN A 1 11.33 4.16 9.73
C GLN A 1 10.47 5.11 8.88
N PHE A 2 10.00 4.70 7.70
CA PHE A 2 9.13 5.54 6.85
C PHE A 2 7.86 6.04 7.56
N ALA A 3 7.04 5.13 8.12
CA ALA A 3 5.83 5.51 8.85
C ALA A 3 6.10 6.51 10.01
N GLN A 4 7.19 6.31 10.75
CA GLN A 4 7.60 7.23 11.81
C GLN A 4 8.00 8.61 11.27
N CYS A 5 8.59 8.64 10.08
CA CYS A 5 8.91 9.90 9.40
C CYS A 5 7.64 10.66 9.05
N LEU A 6 6.60 9.99 8.56
CA LEU A 6 5.30 10.62 8.26
C LEU A 6 4.65 11.14 9.55
N VAL A 7 4.46 10.27 10.54
CA VAL A 7 3.77 10.61 11.81
C VAL A 7 4.42 11.80 12.52
N ARG A 8 5.76 11.87 12.58
CA ARG A 8 6.47 12.99 13.24
C ARG A 8 6.34 14.33 12.52
N ASN A 9 5.94 14.34 11.26
CA ASN A 9 5.83 15.54 10.44
C ASN A 9 4.37 15.92 10.14
N CYS A 10 3.42 15.18 10.71
CA CYS A 10 1.99 15.45 10.75
C CYS A 10 1.61 16.07 12.11
N ARG A 11 0.49 16.79 12.16
CA ARG A 11 -0.11 17.31 13.40
C ARG A 11 -0.73 16.16 14.20
N GLU A 12 -1.03 16.39 15.47
CA GLU A 12 -1.66 15.37 16.35
C GLU A 12 -3.04 14.93 15.84
N ASP A 13 -3.79 15.84 15.23
CA ASP A 13 -5.14 15.56 14.68
C ASP A 13 -5.11 14.95 13.27
N ASP A 14 -3.94 14.85 12.63
CA ASP A 14 -3.81 14.23 11.32
C ASP A 14 -3.72 12.70 11.47
N ILE A 15 -4.41 11.96 10.61
CA ILE A 15 -4.41 10.49 10.65
C ILE A 15 -3.46 9.95 9.60
N VAL A 16 -2.41 9.25 10.02
CA VAL A 16 -1.51 8.50 9.14
C VAL A 16 -1.87 7.01 9.22
N ALA A 17 -2.31 6.44 8.10
CA ALA A 17 -2.69 5.04 8.01
C ALA A 17 -1.84 4.32 6.96
N ARG A 18 -1.53 3.05 7.22
CA ARG A 18 -1.00 2.13 6.20
C ARG A 18 -2.19 1.41 5.56
N PHE A 19 -2.43 1.67 4.29
CA PHE A 19 -3.58 1.13 3.56
C PHE A 19 -3.27 -0.24 2.93
N GLY A 20 -2.03 -0.44 2.49
CA GLY A 20 -1.58 -1.65 1.82
C GLY A 20 -0.12 -2.01 2.11
N GLY A 21 0.48 -2.84 1.25
CA GLY A 21 1.86 -3.29 1.39
C GLY A 21 2.84 -2.11 1.48
N GLU A 22 2.81 -1.22 0.50
CA GLU A 22 3.68 -0.03 0.45
C GLU A 22 2.90 1.29 0.47
N GLU A 23 1.58 1.23 0.61
CA GLU A 23 0.69 2.37 0.45
C GLU A 23 0.33 3.00 1.80
N PHE A 24 0.44 4.32 1.87
CA PHE A 24 0.10 5.13 3.03
C PHE A 24 -0.93 6.18 2.64
N ILE A 25 -1.90 6.39 3.52
CA ILE A 25 -2.91 7.45 3.42
C ILE A 25 -2.71 8.41 4.57
N ILE A 26 -2.86 9.71 4.29
CA ILE A 26 -2.83 10.75 5.30
C ILE A 26 -4.13 11.54 5.18
N LEU A 27 -4.96 11.47 6.23
CA LEU A 27 -6.11 12.37 6.36
C LEU A 27 -5.63 13.62 7.09
N LEU A 28 -5.58 14.73 6.36
CA LEU A 28 -5.12 16.02 6.86
C LEU A 28 -6.32 16.91 7.22
N ARG A 29 -6.23 17.62 8.34
CA ARG A 29 -7.11 18.78 8.59
C ARG A 29 -6.43 20.03 8.03
N ALA A 30 -6.93 20.49 6.88
CA ALA A 30 -6.48 21.72 6.23
C ALA A 30 -7.69 22.60 5.90
N GLU A 31 -7.54 23.92 6.06
CA GLU A 31 -8.60 24.88 5.73
C GLU A 31 -8.71 25.13 4.23
N THR A 32 -7.61 24.95 3.51
CA THR A 32 -7.51 25.21 2.08
C THR A 32 -6.66 24.17 1.37
N GLU A 33 -6.90 23.97 0.07
CA GLU A 33 -6.07 23.08 -0.75
C GLU A 33 -4.58 23.47 -0.75
N PRO A 34 -4.19 24.76 -0.88
CA PRO A 34 -2.79 25.16 -0.75
C PRO A 34 -2.14 24.75 0.58
N GLU A 35 -2.87 24.76 1.70
CA GLU A 35 -2.34 24.29 2.99
C GLU A 35 -2.08 22.78 2.97
N ALA A 36 -3.01 22.00 2.39
CA ALA A 36 -2.86 20.56 2.23
C ALA A 36 -1.65 20.23 1.32
N LEU A 37 -1.51 20.93 0.19
CA LEU A 37 -0.39 20.78 -0.74
C LEU A 37 0.94 21.16 -0.08
N ALA A 38 0.99 22.24 0.69
CA ALA A 38 2.19 22.64 1.43
C ALA A 38 2.60 21.57 2.46
N THR A 39 1.62 20.94 3.12
CA THR A 39 1.89 19.84 4.06
C THR A 39 2.43 18.60 3.34
N ALA A 40 1.83 18.21 2.22
CA ALA A 40 2.33 17.11 1.39
C ALA A 40 3.74 17.39 0.85
N GLU A 41 4.02 18.60 0.41
CA GLU A 41 5.34 19.00 -0.13
C GLU A 41 6.41 19.01 0.96
N ARG A 42 6.05 19.43 2.17
CA ARG A 42 6.90 19.30 3.36
C ARG A 42 7.23 17.83 3.59
N LEU A 43 6.24 16.95 3.67
CA LEU A 43 6.44 15.51 3.89
C LEU A 43 7.34 14.89 2.82
N ARG A 44 7.10 15.22 1.54
CA ARG A 44 7.92 14.79 0.41
C ARG A 44 9.39 15.19 0.57
N SER A 45 9.64 16.45 0.87
CA SER A 45 10.99 16.98 1.06
C SER A 45 11.70 16.32 2.26
N TRP A 46 10.98 16.11 3.36
CA TRP A 46 11.52 15.40 4.54
C TRP A 46 11.88 13.94 4.23
N VAL A 47 11.03 13.22 3.50
CA VAL A 47 11.33 11.85 3.07
C VAL A 47 12.57 11.84 2.18
N ALA A 48 12.63 12.71 1.17
CA ALA A 48 13.74 12.75 0.21
C ALA A 48 15.09 13.11 0.87
N ALA A 49 15.08 13.97 1.89
CA ALA A 49 16.28 14.37 2.62
C ALA A 49 16.75 13.35 3.67
N ARG A 50 15.92 12.36 4.01
CA ARG A 50 16.19 11.42 5.09
C ARG A 50 16.97 10.20 4.60
N GLU A 51 17.99 9.83 5.35
CA GLU A 51 18.63 8.52 5.25
C GLU A 51 17.78 7.46 5.96
N PHE A 52 17.53 6.34 5.27
CA PHE A 52 16.85 5.18 5.83
C PHE A 52 17.85 4.04 5.95
N VAL A 53 17.81 3.29 7.05
CA VAL A 53 18.71 2.15 7.24
C VAL A 53 17.95 0.84 7.01
N LEU A 54 18.35 0.04 6.03
CA LEU A 54 17.79 -1.28 5.76
C LEU A 54 18.92 -2.31 5.84
N ASP A 55 18.81 -3.26 6.77
CA ASP A 55 19.82 -4.31 6.99
C ASP A 55 21.26 -3.78 7.16
N GLY A 56 21.40 -2.63 7.83
CA GLY A 56 22.70 -1.97 8.05
C GLY A 56 23.19 -1.12 6.88
N HIS A 57 22.47 -1.10 5.75
CA HIS A 57 22.79 -0.26 4.60
C HIS A 57 21.96 1.03 4.59
N VAL A 58 22.60 2.16 4.28
CA VAL A 58 21.91 3.42 4.03
C VAL A 58 21.25 3.37 2.66
N VAL A 59 19.95 3.63 2.61
CA VAL A 59 19.15 3.76 1.40
C VAL A 59 18.46 5.11 1.38
N HIS A 60 18.39 5.69 0.18
CA HIS A 60 17.62 6.90 -0.07
C HIS A 60 16.36 6.53 -0.82
N ILE A 61 15.22 6.95 -0.29
CA ILE A 61 13.91 6.76 -0.94
C ILE A 61 13.24 8.11 -1.12
N THR A 62 12.34 8.17 -2.08
CA THR A 62 11.46 9.33 -2.29
C THR A 62 10.02 8.88 -2.19
N ALA A 63 9.11 9.83 -1.98
CA ALA A 63 7.68 9.60 -2.00
C ALA A 63 7.03 10.54 -3.01
N SER A 64 5.95 10.09 -3.64
CA SER A 64 5.08 10.96 -4.44
C SER A 64 3.73 10.99 -3.75
N PHE A 65 3.04 12.13 -3.81
CA PHE A 65 1.77 12.33 -3.12
C PHE A 65 0.71 12.80 -4.11
N GLY A 66 -0.47 12.20 -4.02
CA GLY A 66 -1.69 12.74 -4.61
C GLY A 66 -2.55 13.36 -3.52
N VAL A 67 -3.02 14.58 -3.75
CA VAL A 67 -3.84 15.32 -2.79
C VAL A 67 -5.22 15.56 -3.40
N ALA A 68 -6.27 15.22 -2.66
CA ALA A 68 -7.64 15.49 -3.05
C ALA A 68 -8.43 16.01 -1.85
N ARG A 69 -9.42 16.87 -2.10
CA ARG A 69 -10.33 17.37 -1.07
C ARG A 69 -11.44 16.36 -0.82
N ALA A 70 -11.59 15.94 0.42
CA ALA A 70 -12.65 15.01 0.81
C ALA A 70 -14.04 15.63 0.69
N GLU A 71 -14.17 16.94 0.87
CA GLU A 71 -15.44 17.69 0.78
C GLU A 71 -16.02 17.71 -0.64
N ASP A 72 -15.15 17.72 -1.66
CA ASP A 72 -15.55 17.71 -3.06
C ASP A 72 -15.96 16.30 -3.53
N ALA A 73 -15.74 15.30 -2.68
CA ALA A 73 -16.06 13.91 -2.96
C ALA A 73 -17.39 13.50 -2.29
N ALA A 74 -18.26 12.85 -3.07
CA ALA A 74 -19.53 12.32 -2.57
C ALA A 74 -19.39 11.19 -1.53
N SER A 75 -18.18 10.62 -1.39
CA SER A 75 -17.84 9.58 -0.41
C SER A 75 -16.33 9.51 -0.18
N ILE A 76 -15.92 8.81 0.88
CA ILE A 76 -14.51 8.52 1.17
C ILE A 76 -13.87 7.77 -0.01
N ASP A 77 -14.56 6.78 -0.59
CA ASP A 77 -14.05 6.02 -1.75
C ASP A 77 -13.76 6.93 -2.95
N ARG A 78 -14.58 7.97 -3.16
CA ARG A 78 -14.36 8.96 -4.22
C ARG A 78 -13.17 9.86 -3.90
N ALA A 79 -12.98 10.26 -2.64
CA ALA A 79 -11.83 11.04 -2.22
C ALA A 79 -10.52 10.25 -2.39
N LEU A 80 -10.54 8.96 -2.02
CA LEU A 80 -9.41 8.05 -2.21
C LEU A 80 -9.09 7.88 -3.69
N HIS A 81 -10.11 7.60 -4.51
CA HIS A 81 -9.92 7.48 -5.96
C HIS A 81 -9.34 8.76 -6.59
N ALA A 82 -9.84 9.93 -6.20
CA ALA A 82 -9.31 11.21 -6.64
C ALA A 82 -7.85 11.40 -6.22
N SER A 83 -7.49 11.06 -4.98
CA SER A 83 -6.11 11.11 -4.50
C SER A 83 -5.20 10.14 -5.25
N ASP A 84 -5.69 8.96 -5.62
CA ASP A 84 -4.94 7.98 -6.40
C ASP A 84 -4.68 8.45 -7.84
N LEU A 85 -5.66 9.11 -8.48
CA LEU A 85 -5.49 9.72 -9.80
C LEU A 85 -4.42 10.82 -9.77
N ALA A 86 -4.46 11.68 -8.75
CA ALA A 86 -3.43 12.69 -8.53
C ALA A 86 -2.05 12.05 -8.28
N LEU A 87 -1.99 10.98 -7.49
CA LEU A 87 -0.76 10.24 -7.21
C LEU A 87 -0.21 9.58 -8.48
N TYR A 88 -1.08 9.05 -9.35
CA TYR A 88 -0.70 8.49 -10.63
C TYR A 88 -0.04 9.55 -11.51
N ARG A 89 -0.60 10.77 -11.59
CA ARG A 89 0.03 11.90 -12.30
C ARG A 89 1.39 12.25 -11.73
N ALA A 90 1.52 12.29 -10.40
CA ALA A 90 2.79 12.54 -9.76
C ALA A 90 3.85 11.48 -10.16
N LYS A 91 3.44 10.22 -10.33
CA LYS A 91 4.32 9.13 -10.78
C LYS A 91 4.68 9.28 -12.27
N GLU A 92 3.72 9.60 -13.14
CA GLU A 92 3.93 9.77 -14.58
C GLU A 92 4.79 10.98 -14.92
N ALA A 93 4.63 12.10 -14.20
CA ALA A 93 5.41 13.31 -14.43
C ALA A 93 6.81 13.29 -13.78
N GLY A 94 7.32 12.12 -13.36
CA GLY A 94 8.71 11.95 -12.94
C GLY A 94 8.94 11.52 -11.48
N ARG A 95 7.86 11.24 -10.72
CA ARG A 95 7.92 10.87 -9.29
C ARG A 95 8.53 11.96 -8.41
N ASN A 96 8.63 11.69 -7.11
CA ASN A 96 9.17 12.61 -6.12
C ASN A 96 8.56 14.02 -6.20
N GLN A 97 7.23 14.07 -6.35
CA GLN A 97 6.47 15.31 -6.44
C GLN A 97 5.07 15.14 -5.85
N VAL A 98 4.40 16.28 -5.66
CA VAL A 98 3.01 16.35 -5.21
C VAL A 98 2.15 16.81 -6.38
N CYS A 99 1.02 16.14 -6.59
CA CYS A 99 -0.01 16.60 -7.52
C CYS A 99 -1.34 16.76 -6.79
N ALA A 100 -2.07 17.82 -7.13
CA ALA A 100 -3.47 17.98 -6.76
C ALA A 100 -4.34 17.20 -7.75
N TYR A 101 -5.47 16.69 -7.25
CA TYR A 101 -6.55 16.21 -8.10
C TYR A 101 -7.19 17.39 -8.82
N ASP A 102 -7.45 17.23 -10.12
CA ASP A 102 -8.13 18.25 -10.91
C ASP A 102 -9.28 17.57 -11.66
N ALA A 103 -10.51 17.86 -11.23
CA ALA A 103 -11.72 17.24 -11.76
C ALA A 103 -11.94 17.49 -13.26
N GLU A 104 -11.42 18.61 -13.81
CA GLU A 104 -11.53 18.94 -15.23
C GLU A 104 -10.59 18.10 -16.07
N ILE A 105 -9.37 17.88 -15.58
CA ILE A 105 -8.36 17.08 -16.27
C ILE A 105 -8.59 15.57 -16.04
N ASP A 106 -9.10 15.16 -14.87
CA ASP A 106 -9.32 13.75 -14.48
C ASP A 106 -10.69 13.20 -14.92
N GLY A 107 -11.55 14.03 -15.51
CA GLY A 107 -12.76 13.56 -16.20
C GLY A 107 -13.83 12.93 -15.32
N VAL A 108 -14.20 13.59 -14.20
CA VAL A 108 -15.37 13.19 -13.38
C VAL A 108 -16.34 14.36 -13.17
N ALA A 109 -16.49 15.22 -14.17
CA ALA A 109 -17.66 16.10 -14.24
C ALA A 109 -18.87 15.29 -14.73
N GLY A 110 -19.65 14.71 -13.81
CA GLY A 110 -21.05 14.32 -14.10
C GLY A 110 -21.45 12.84 -14.08
N VAL A 111 -20.74 11.92 -13.42
CA VAL A 111 -21.24 10.53 -13.26
C VAL A 111 -21.96 10.35 -11.93
N SER A 112 -23.28 10.52 -11.93
CA SER A 112 -24.17 9.99 -10.88
C SER A 112 -24.28 8.46 -11.03
N GLY A 113 -23.33 7.74 -10.48
CA GLY A 113 -23.34 6.27 -10.45
C GLY A 113 -22.05 5.71 -9.83
N PRO A 114 -22.09 4.52 -9.22
CA PRO A 114 -20.88 3.90 -8.69
C PRO A 114 -19.96 3.53 -9.87
N PRO A 115 -18.67 3.91 -9.88
CA PRO A 115 -17.71 3.30 -10.78
C PRO A 115 -17.51 1.87 -10.30
N GLY A 116 -17.60 0.92 -11.22
CA GLY A 116 -17.29 -0.48 -10.95
C GLY A 116 -15.93 -0.57 -10.25
N GLY A 117 -15.95 -1.12 -9.04
CA GLY A 117 -14.76 -1.30 -8.23
C GLY A 117 -13.72 -2.09 -9.01
N ILE A 118 -12.54 -1.51 -9.16
CA ILE A 118 -11.36 -2.32 -9.40
C ILE A 118 -11.02 -2.93 -8.04
N ALA A 119 -11.63 -4.06 -7.74
CA ALA A 119 -11.26 -4.85 -6.56
C ALA A 119 -9.76 -5.15 -6.64
N PRO A 120 -8.98 -4.94 -5.57
CA PRO A 120 -7.59 -5.36 -5.55
C PRO A 120 -7.58 -6.88 -5.78
N ARG A 121 -6.92 -7.33 -6.85
CA ARG A 121 -6.71 -8.76 -7.10
C ARG A 121 -5.85 -9.30 -5.95
N LEU A 122 -6.49 -9.92 -4.97
CA LEU A 122 -5.86 -10.78 -3.98
C LEU A 122 -5.33 -12.03 -4.70
N SER A 123 -4.14 -11.92 -5.29
CA SER A 123 -3.31 -13.08 -5.58
C SER A 123 -2.57 -13.43 -4.31
N GLY A 124 -3.07 -14.42 -3.57
CA GLY A 124 -2.44 -14.92 -2.35
C GLY A 124 -1.01 -15.44 -2.60
N PRO A 125 -0.13 -15.43 -1.60
CA PRO A 125 1.20 -16.01 -1.73
C PRO A 125 1.10 -17.53 -1.86
N SER A 126 1.90 -18.06 -2.79
CA SER A 126 2.14 -19.47 -3.03
C SER A 126 2.63 -20.20 -1.78
N GLU A 127 1.91 -21.23 -1.35
CA GLU A 127 2.51 -22.28 -0.52
C GLU A 127 3.28 -23.26 -1.42
N SER A 128 4.57 -22.98 -1.57
CA SER A 128 5.57 -24.03 -1.84
C SER A 128 5.74 -24.84 -0.56
N LYS A 129 5.36 -26.12 -0.58
CA LYS A 129 5.67 -27.05 0.53
C LYS A 129 6.02 -28.44 0.02
N ALA A 130 7.32 -28.68 -0.13
CA ALA A 130 7.96 -29.99 0.04
C ALA A 130 9.46 -29.75 0.30
N PRO A 131 10.22 -30.66 0.95
CA PRO A 131 9.85 -32.00 1.41
C PRO A 131 10.18 -32.27 2.90
N GLY A 132 9.53 -33.25 3.49
CA GLY A 132 9.87 -33.78 4.81
C GLY A 132 9.53 -35.25 4.91
N ARG A 133 10.46 -36.12 4.51
CA ARG A 133 10.39 -37.56 4.83
C ARG A 133 10.62 -37.75 6.33
N ARG A 134 9.76 -38.51 7.00
CA ARG A 134 10.13 -39.30 8.18
C ARG A 134 9.42 -40.65 8.17
N LEU A 135 10.18 -41.62 8.67
CA LEU A 135 9.91 -43.05 8.88
C LEU A 135 8.92 -43.32 10.02
N GLY A 136 8.32 -44.53 9.97
CA GLY A 136 7.67 -45.24 11.09
C GLY A 136 6.19 -44.89 11.24
N ASP A 137 5.24 -45.79 11.46
CA ASP A 137 5.27 -47.06 12.20
C ASP A 137 4.05 -47.94 11.77
N GLN A 138 4.12 -49.20 12.20
CA GLN A 138 3.46 -50.44 11.82
C GLN A 138 2.01 -50.60 12.31
N SER A 139 1.25 -51.41 11.57
CA SER A 139 0.26 -52.41 12.03
C SER A 139 -0.52 -52.89 10.79
N GLY A 140 -0.71 -54.16 10.46
CA GLY A 140 -0.45 -55.44 11.08
C GLY A 140 -0.74 -56.54 10.04
N ASP A 141 -0.81 -57.78 10.52
CA ASP A 141 -1.20 -59.03 9.82
C ASP A 141 -0.12 -59.81 9.06
N LEU A 142 0.60 -60.61 9.85
CA LEU A 142 0.93 -62.01 9.53
C LEU A 142 -0.14 -62.89 10.18
N PRO A 143 -0.52 -64.07 9.64
CA PRO A 143 0.44 -65.16 9.41
C PRO A 143 0.16 -66.10 8.23
N GLY A 144 1.18 -66.90 7.87
CA GLY A 144 0.92 -68.28 7.42
C GLY A 144 1.88 -68.88 6.38
N SER A 145 2.58 -69.93 6.82
CA SER A 145 3.00 -71.12 6.03
C SER A 145 4.21 -70.95 5.09
N ALA A 146 5.42 -71.41 5.42
CA ALA A 146 5.92 -72.80 5.48
C ALA A 146 6.49 -73.36 4.15
N ALA A 147 7.48 -74.25 4.29
CA ALA A 147 8.25 -75.05 3.30
C ALA A 147 9.59 -74.42 2.87
N ALA A 148 10.78 -74.88 3.31
CA ALA A 148 11.41 -76.21 3.27
C ALA A 148 11.90 -76.65 1.87
N ALA A 149 13.21 -76.59 1.65
CA ALA A 149 14.06 -77.51 0.85
C ALA A 149 15.48 -76.90 0.81
N ARG A 150 16.42 -77.47 1.57
CA ARG A 150 17.48 -78.38 1.12
C ARG A 150 18.60 -77.71 0.33
#